data_AF-A0A370HUR1-F1
#
_entry.id   AF-A0A370HUR1-F1
#
_cell.length_a   1.000
_cell.length_b   1.000
_cell.length_c   1.000
_cell.angle_alpha   90.00
_cell.angle_beta   90.00
_cell.angle_gamma   90.00
#
_symmetry.space_group_name_H-M   'P 1'
#
loop_
_entity.id
_entity.type
_entity.pdbx_description
1 polymer ?
#
loop_
_entity_poly.entity_id
_entity_poly.type
_entity_poly.pdbx_seq_one_letter_code
_entity_poly.pdbx_strand_id
1 'polypeptide(L)'
;MTLLERLKIETRPAHDRIEAAIDLERRIASREAYRALLARFYGFHTVWEAAAEARAPDRQAFRRRCKADLLARDLRALGMSAHEIARLPRCHPLMPLQAPTAVLGSMYVVEGSTLGGTIIARDVERRLGLSVETGCAYFRSYGRDTAMMWKSFGTMLAAASSPETDDLIVASASRTFDVMHDWLCEVP
;
A
#
# COMPACT_ATOMS: atom_id res chain seq x y z
N MET A 1 -3.39 22.04 14.50
CA MET A 1 -2.80 20.83 13.91
C MET A 1 -3.66 20.43 12.74
N THR A 2 -3.07 20.24 11.57
CA THR A 2 -3.76 19.79 10.35
C THR A 2 -4.08 18.30 10.43
N LEU A 3 -5.07 17.82 9.67
CA LEU A 3 -5.38 16.39 9.56
C LEU A 3 -4.16 15.55 9.14
N LEU A 4 -3.29 16.07 8.26
CA LEU A 4 -2.10 15.35 7.83
C LEU A 4 -1.08 15.18 8.97
N GLU A 5 -0.91 16.22 9.81
CA GLU A 5 -0.07 16.13 11.02
C GLU A 5 -0.63 15.14 12.03
N ARG A 6 -1.96 15.16 12.24
CA ARG A 6 -2.67 14.18 13.08
C ARG A 6 -2.41 12.76 12.62
N LEU A 7 -2.67 12.47 11.35
CA LEU A 7 -2.42 11.16 10.75
C LEU A 7 -0.97 10.72 10.97
N LYS A 8 0.01 11.61 10.73
CA LYS A 8 1.43 11.28 10.93
C LYS A 8 1.77 10.94 12.38
N ILE A 9 1.24 11.69 13.35
CA ILE A 9 1.53 11.51 14.77
C ILE A 9 0.78 10.29 15.31
N GLU A 10 -0.52 10.23 15.09
CA GLU A 10 -1.42 9.25 15.70
C GLU A 10 -1.22 7.84 15.11
N THR A 11 -0.82 7.72 13.83
CA THR A 11 -0.53 6.39 13.24
C THR A 11 0.94 5.97 13.36
N ARG A 12 1.82 6.81 13.93
CA ARG A 12 3.26 6.52 14.06
C ARG A 12 3.53 5.16 14.74
N PRO A 13 2.89 4.82 15.88
CA PRO A 13 3.15 3.54 16.54
C PRO A 13 2.76 2.33 15.67
N ALA A 14 1.69 2.45 14.88
CA ALA A 14 1.23 1.37 14.01
C ALA A 14 2.15 1.19 12.79
N HIS A 15 2.66 2.28 12.23
CA HIS A 15 3.70 2.25 11.21
C HIS A 15 4.98 1.57 11.70
N ASP A 16 5.49 1.98 12.87
CA ASP A 16 6.73 1.44 13.45
C ASP A 16 6.62 -0.07 13.75
N ARG A 17 5.43 -0.56 14.13
CA ARG A 17 5.19 -2.01 14.31
C ARG A 17 5.42 -2.80 13.02
N ILE A 18 4.95 -2.30 11.86
CA ILE A 18 5.20 -2.96 10.58
C ILE A 18 6.68 -2.94 10.24
N GLU A 19 7.34 -1.79 10.38
CA GLU A 19 8.78 -1.68 10.07
C GLU A 19 9.60 -2.66 10.92
N ALA A 20 9.27 -2.80 12.21
CA ALA A 20 9.94 -3.73 13.09
C ALA A 20 9.66 -5.21 12.76
N ALA A 21 8.45 -5.53 12.27
CA ALA A 21 8.00 -6.92 12.11
C ALA A 21 8.15 -7.50 10.69
N ILE A 22 8.21 -6.67 9.63
CA ILE A 22 8.18 -7.15 8.25
C ILE A 22 9.44 -7.93 7.82
N ASP A 23 10.55 -7.78 8.58
CA ASP A 23 11.86 -8.39 8.31
C ASP A 23 12.29 -8.22 6.84
N LEU A 24 12.40 -6.97 6.41
CA LEU A 24 12.60 -6.65 5.00
C LEU A 24 13.89 -7.29 4.46
N GLU A 25 14.94 -7.39 5.27
CA GLU A 25 16.20 -8.02 4.89
C GLU A 25 15.99 -9.46 4.41
N ARG A 26 15.24 -10.26 5.18
CA ARG A 26 14.88 -11.62 4.78
C ARG A 26 13.95 -11.62 3.58
N ARG A 27 12.98 -10.70 3.52
CA ARG A 27 12.00 -10.63 2.43
C ARG A 27 12.61 -10.21 1.08
N ILE A 28 13.79 -9.59 1.07
CA ILE A 28 14.52 -9.22 -0.16
C ILE A 28 15.85 -9.96 -0.32
N ALA A 29 16.08 -11.03 0.45
CA ALA A 29 17.32 -11.81 0.40
C ALA A 29 17.49 -12.61 -0.91
N SER A 30 16.40 -12.94 -1.60
CA SER A 30 16.40 -13.62 -2.89
C SER A 30 15.20 -13.19 -3.74
N ARG A 31 15.20 -13.56 -5.02
CA ARG A 31 14.06 -13.31 -5.93
C ARG A 31 12.81 -14.07 -5.48
N GLU A 32 12.97 -15.27 -4.94
CA GLU A 32 11.88 -16.09 -4.42
C GLU A 32 11.25 -15.45 -3.17
N ALA A 33 12.08 -14.98 -2.24
CA ALA A 33 11.60 -14.28 -1.04
C ALA A 33 10.87 -12.98 -1.41
N TYR A 34 11.43 -12.22 -2.35
CA TYR A 34 10.83 -10.99 -2.85
C TYR A 34 9.52 -11.23 -3.59
N ARG A 35 9.45 -12.28 -4.43
CA ARG A 35 8.21 -12.71 -5.08
C ARG A 35 7.13 -13.06 -4.05
N ALA A 36 7.49 -13.75 -2.96
CA ALA A 36 6.56 -14.04 -1.88
C ALA A 36 6.06 -12.77 -1.18
N LEU A 37 6.92 -11.76 -0.98
CA LEU A 37 6.51 -10.45 -0.46
C LEU A 37 5.53 -9.76 -1.41
N LEU A 38 5.83 -9.70 -2.71
CA LEU A 38 4.93 -9.11 -3.71
C LEU A 38 3.58 -9.84 -3.79
N ALA A 39 3.57 -11.17 -3.61
CA ALA A 39 2.34 -11.94 -3.56
C ALA A 39 1.43 -11.51 -2.38
N ARG A 40 2.02 -11.21 -1.21
CA ARG A 40 1.24 -10.67 -0.08
C ARG A 40 0.73 -9.26 -0.39
N PHE A 41 1.57 -8.36 -0.93
CA PHE A 41 1.09 -7.03 -1.36
C PHE A 41 -0.04 -7.14 -2.39
N TYR A 42 0.07 -8.04 -3.37
CA TYR A 42 -0.97 -8.30 -4.36
C TYR A 42 -2.28 -8.77 -3.71
N GLY A 43 -2.19 -9.70 -2.75
CA GLY A 43 -3.32 -10.17 -1.97
C GLY A 43 -4.05 -9.07 -1.20
N PHE A 44 -3.32 -8.08 -0.67
CA PHE A 44 -3.90 -6.90 -0.01
C PHE A 44 -4.53 -5.93 -1.01
N HIS A 45 -3.75 -5.48 -2.01
CA HIS A 45 -4.18 -4.43 -2.95
C HIS A 45 -5.41 -4.85 -3.75
N THR A 46 -5.50 -6.10 -4.22
CA THR A 46 -6.68 -6.54 -4.97
C THR A 46 -7.98 -6.45 -4.16
N VAL A 47 -7.94 -6.82 -2.87
CA VAL A 47 -9.13 -6.75 -1.99
C VAL A 47 -9.43 -5.30 -1.61
N TRP A 48 -8.39 -4.54 -1.25
CA TRP A 48 -8.52 -3.15 -0.85
C TRP A 48 -9.05 -2.27 -1.99
N GLU A 49 -8.51 -2.39 -3.21
CA GLU A 49 -8.93 -1.60 -4.36
C GLU A 49 -10.40 -1.83 -4.71
N ALA A 50 -10.82 -3.10 -4.76
CA ALA A 50 -12.21 -3.45 -5.05
C ALA A 50 -13.19 -2.91 -3.99
N ALA A 51 -12.80 -2.96 -2.71
CA ALA A 51 -13.62 -2.44 -1.61
C ALA A 51 -13.67 -0.90 -1.59
N ALA A 52 -12.53 -0.24 -1.80
CA ALA A 52 -12.39 1.20 -1.71
C ALA A 52 -13.02 1.94 -2.91
N GLU A 53 -12.90 1.41 -4.13
CA GLU A 53 -13.37 2.08 -5.34
C GLU A 53 -14.86 2.43 -5.27
N ALA A 54 -15.68 1.55 -4.69
CA ALA A 54 -17.12 1.76 -4.57
C ALA A 54 -17.48 2.98 -3.71
N ARG A 55 -16.61 3.36 -2.78
CA ARG A 55 -16.85 4.41 -1.77
C ARG A 55 -15.86 5.58 -1.86
N ALA A 56 -14.96 5.56 -2.84
CA ALA A 56 -13.99 6.64 -3.05
C ALA A 56 -14.72 7.96 -3.38
N PRO A 57 -14.33 9.09 -2.75
CA PRO A 57 -14.94 10.40 -3.03
C PRO A 57 -14.79 10.81 -4.51
N ASP A 58 -13.64 10.50 -5.11
CA ASP A 58 -13.36 10.66 -6.53
C ASP A 58 -12.82 9.35 -7.08
N ARG A 59 -13.65 8.64 -7.85
CA ARG A 59 -13.31 7.34 -8.42
C ARG A 59 -12.20 7.43 -9.47
N GLN A 60 -12.14 8.50 -10.24
CA GLN A 60 -11.11 8.65 -11.27
C GLN A 60 -9.76 8.91 -10.61
N ALA A 61 -9.72 9.81 -9.62
CA ALA A 61 -8.52 10.03 -8.83
C ALA A 61 -8.09 8.76 -8.06
N PHE A 62 -9.05 7.97 -7.56
CA PHE A 62 -8.78 6.71 -6.89
C PHE A 62 -8.15 5.68 -7.84
N ARG A 63 -8.73 5.45 -9.03
CA ARG A 63 -8.21 4.49 -10.03
C ARG A 63 -6.77 4.77 -10.44
N ARG A 64 -6.36 6.04 -10.51
CA ARG A 64 -4.96 6.43 -10.78
C ARG A 64 -3.97 6.04 -9.68
N ARG A 65 -4.47 5.61 -8.51
CA ARG A 65 -3.69 5.19 -7.35
C ARG A 65 -3.73 3.69 -7.09
N CYS A 66 -4.49 2.94 -7.89
CA CYS A 66 -4.47 1.48 -7.90
C CYS A 66 -3.11 0.95 -8.35
N LYS A 67 -2.64 -0.11 -7.70
CA LYS A 67 -1.31 -0.71 -7.84
C LYS A 67 -1.35 -2.23 -8.01
N ALA A 68 -2.52 -2.87 -7.89
CA ALA A 68 -2.68 -4.31 -8.08
C ALA A 68 -2.17 -4.79 -9.45
N ASP A 69 -2.38 -4.01 -10.51
CA ASP A 69 -1.89 -4.34 -11.85
C ASP A 69 -0.36 -4.29 -11.96
N LEU A 70 0.28 -3.36 -11.25
CA LEU A 70 1.75 -3.28 -11.18
C LEU A 70 2.31 -4.51 -10.46
N LEU A 71 1.67 -4.92 -9.36
CA LEU A 71 2.02 -6.15 -8.63
C LEU A 71 1.85 -7.39 -9.50
N ALA A 72 0.73 -7.52 -10.22
CA ALA A 72 0.51 -8.63 -11.15
C ALA A 72 1.53 -8.64 -12.30
N ARG A 73 1.98 -7.46 -12.76
CA ARG A 73 3.07 -7.35 -13.74
C ARG A 73 4.39 -7.84 -13.17
N ASP A 74 4.76 -7.39 -11.97
CA ASP A 74 6.01 -7.80 -11.34
C ASP A 74 6.05 -9.30 -11.04
N LEU A 75 4.94 -9.88 -10.54
CA LEU A 75 4.83 -11.32 -10.30
C LEU A 75 5.01 -12.14 -11.58
N ARG A 76 4.48 -11.67 -12.72
CA ARG A 76 4.70 -12.29 -14.03
C ARG A 76 6.15 -12.20 -14.48
N ALA A 77 6.78 -11.03 -14.30
CA ALA A 77 8.20 -10.85 -14.62
C ALA A 77 9.10 -11.77 -13.76
N LEU A 78 8.67 -12.10 -12.53
CA LEU A 78 9.31 -13.06 -11.63
C LEU A 78 8.86 -14.52 -11.85
N GLY A 79 8.28 -14.82 -13.01
CA GLY A 79 8.05 -16.19 -13.48
C GLY A 79 6.75 -16.83 -13.02
N MET A 80 5.79 -16.09 -12.42
CA MET A 80 4.47 -16.64 -12.13
C MET A 80 3.55 -16.56 -13.36
N SER A 81 2.82 -17.63 -13.61
CA SER A 81 1.72 -17.66 -14.58
C SER A 81 0.50 -16.89 -14.08
N ALA A 82 -0.37 -16.49 -14.99
CA ALA A 82 -1.65 -15.86 -14.64
C ALA A 82 -2.53 -16.75 -13.75
N HIS A 83 -2.47 -18.08 -13.95
CA HIS A 83 -3.21 -19.04 -13.13
C HIS A 83 -2.69 -19.11 -11.69
N GLU A 84 -1.36 -19.09 -11.49
CA GLU A 84 -0.78 -19.04 -10.14
C GLU A 84 -1.13 -17.74 -9.42
N ILE A 85 -1.05 -16.59 -10.12
CA ILE A 85 -1.40 -15.28 -9.56
C ILE A 85 -2.88 -15.23 -9.15
N ALA A 86 -3.78 -15.77 -9.98
CA ALA A 86 -5.21 -15.82 -9.66
C ALA A 86 -5.53 -16.60 -8.38
N ARG A 87 -4.70 -17.59 -8.03
CA ARG A 87 -4.83 -18.45 -6.84
C ARG A 87 -4.08 -17.94 -5.60
N LEU A 88 -3.39 -16.81 -5.70
CA LEU A 88 -2.69 -16.25 -4.55
C LEU A 88 -3.66 -15.92 -3.41
N PRO A 89 -3.27 -16.16 -2.15
CA PRO A 89 -4.06 -15.77 -0.98
C PRO A 89 -4.46 -14.29 -1.02
N ARG A 90 -5.68 -14.00 -0.56
CA ARG A 90 -6.26 -12.66 -0.50
C ARG A 90 -6.41 -12.23 0.95
N CYS A 91 -6.16 -10.96 1.22
CA CYS A 91 -6.23 -10.41 2.58
C CYS A 91 -7.69 -10.39 3.06
N HIS A 92 -8.04 -11.32 3.97
CA HIS A 92 -9.36 -11.39 4.58
C HIS A 92 -9.27 -11.76 6.07
N PRO A 93 -10.08 -11.14 6.95
CA PRO A 93 -10.97 -10.02 6.65
C PRO A 93 -10.21 -8.71 6.38
N LEU A 94 -10.80 -7.83 5.56
CA LEU A 94 -10.32 -6.46 5.37
C LEU A 94 -10.97 -5.53 6.44
N MET A 95 -10.44 -4.33 6.63
CA MET A 95 -11.10 -3.30 7.42
C MET A 95 -12.39 -2.79 6.72
N PRO A 96 -13.43 -2.40 7.47
CA PRO A 96 -14.65 -1.84 6.88
C PRO A 96 -14.38 -0.50 6.17
N LEU A 97 -14.65 -0.44 4.86
CA LEU A 97 -14.55 0.77 4.03
C LEU A 97 -15.94 1.29 3.64
N GLN A 98 -16.79 1.53 4.63
CA GLN A 98 -18.22 1.82 4.42
C GLN A 98 -18.52 3.26 4.00
N ALA A 99 -17.58 4.19 4.18
CA ALA A 99 -17.77 5.61 3.92
C ALA A 99 -16.55 6.23 3.23
N PRO A 100 -16.70 7.38 2.53
CA PRO A 100 -15.58 8.08 1.91
C PRO A 100 -14.44 8.44 2.88
N THR A 101 -14.76 8.78 4.13
CA THR A 101 -13.76 9.03 5.20
C THR A 101 -12.93 7.79 5.51
N ALA A 102 -13.55 6.61 5.53
CA ALA A 102 -12.83 5.35 5.73
C ALA A 102 -11.86 5.07 4.59
N VAL A 103 -12.30 5.32 3.34
CA VAL A 103 -11.44 5.18 2.16
C VAL A 103 -10.25 6.14 2.24
N LEU A 104 -10.47 7.42 2.55
CA LEU A 104 -9.40 8.42 2.67
C LEU A 104 -8.37 8.05 3.73
N GLY A 105 -8.79 7.56 4.90
CA GLY A 105 -7.87 7.07 5.93
C GLY A 105 -7.04 5.89 5.46
N SER A 106 -7.65 4.92 4.77
CA SER A 106 -6.91 3.79 4.21
C SER A 106 -5.97 4.18 3.08
N MET A 107 -6.37 5.15 2.23
CA MET A 107 -5.53 5.70 1.18
C MET A 107 -4.30 6.40 1.74
N TYR A 108 -4.39 7.05 2.91
CA TYR A 108 -3.23 7.65 3.56
C TYR A 108 -2.13 6.63 3.82
N VAL A 109 -2.50 5.44 4.30
CA VAL A 109 -1.54 4.35 4.56
C VAL A 109 -0.95 3.82 3.25
N VAL A 110 -1.79 3.58 2.24
CA VAL A 110 -1.35 3.03 0.94
C VAL A 110 -0.47 4.02 0.16
N GLU A 111 -0.84 5.30 0.13
CA GLU A 111 -0.04 6.35 -0.51
C GLU A 111 1.25 6.62 0.28
N GLY A 112 1.19 6.57 1.62
CA GLY A 112 2.38 6.66 2.48
C GLY A 112 3.35 5.50 2.26
N SER A 113 2.84 4.28 2.10
CA SER A 113 3.63 3.09 1.76
C SER A 113 4.37 3.24 0.42
N THR A 114 3.84 4.04 -0.52
CA THR A 114 4.52 4.32 -1.80
C THR A 114 5.78 5.16 -1.61
N LEU A 115 5.81 6.06 -0.61
CA LEU A 115 7.00 6.83 -0.26
C LEU A 115 8.11 5.92 0.30
N GLY A 116 7.77 5.12 1.30
CA GLY A 116 8.70 4.14 1.89
C GLY A 116 9.16 3.07 0.89
N GLY A 117 8.27 2.67 -0.02
CA GLY A 117 8.53 1.75 -1.11
C GLY A 117 9.70 2.17 -2.01
N THR A 118 9.98 3.47 -2.14
CA THR A 118 11.13 3.95 -2.92
C THR A 118 12.48 3.53 -2.34
N ILE A 119 12.55 3.30 -1.02
CA ILE A 119 13.74 2.78 -0.33
C ILE A 119 13.87 1.28 -0.65
N ILE A 120 12.77 0.54 -0.52
CA ILE A 120 12.70 -0.89 -0.85
C ILE A 120 13.12 -1.12 -2.32
N ALA A 121 12.64 -0.30 -3.25
CA ALA A 121 12.99 -0.38 -4.66
C ALA A 121 14.50 -0.30 -4.89
N ARG A 122 15.20 0.62 -4.21
CA ARG A 122 16.66 0.79 -4.34
C ARG A 122 17.40 -0.45 -3.87
N ASP A 123 16.97 -1.05 -2.77
CA ASP A 123 17.61 -2.25 -2.23
C ASP A 123 17.35 -3.48 -3.11
N VAL A 124 16.13 -3.62 -3.63
CA VAL A 124 15.74 -4.67 -4.57
C VAL A 124 16.54 -4.56 -5.88
N GLU A 125 16.63 -3.35 -6.45
CA GLU A 125 17.42 -3.09 -7.66
C GLU A 125 18.90 -3.47 -7.45
N ARG A 126 19.49 -3.00 -6.34
CA ARG A 126 20.90 -3.24 -6.02
C ARG A 126 21.20 -4.71 -5.71
N ARG A 127 20.36 -5.37 -4.91
CA ARG A 127 20.62 -6.74 -4.41
C ARG A 127 20.18 -7.82 -5.40
N LEU A 128 19.06 -7.63 -6.10
CA LEU A 128 18.45 -8.64 -6.96
C LEU A 128 18.61 -8.35 -8.47
N GLY A 129 19.16 -7.19 -8.82
CA GLY A 129 19.36 -6.77 -10.21
C GLY A 129 18.06 -6.58 -10.97
N LEU A 130 16.97 -6.24 -10.27
CA LEU A 130 15.66 -6.00 -10.87
C LEU A 130 15.49 -4.53 -11.27
N SER A 131 14.55 -4.28 -12.18
CA SER A 131 14.15 -2.96 -12.68
C SER A 131 12.62 -2.89 -12.74
N VAL A 132 12.09 -1.72 -13.14
CA VAL A 132 10.65 -1.53 -13.40
C VAL A 132 10.11 -2.57 -14.40
N GLU A 133 10.92 -2.98 -15.36
CA GLU A 133 10.52 -3.93 -16.41
C GLU A 133 10.60 -5.38 -15.95
N THR A 134 11.41 -5.68 -14.93
CA THR A 134 11.79 -7.06 -14.55
C THR A 134 11.31 -7.48 -13.17
N GLY A 135 10.53 -6.65 -12.47
CA GLY A 135 9.90 -7.03 -11.19
C GLY A 135 9.85 -5.96 -10.10
N CYS A 136 10.12 -4.68 -10.42
CA CYS A 136 10.14 -3.59 -9.46
C CYS A 136 9.16 -2.44 -9.81
N ALA A 137 8.16 -2.68 -10.68
CA ALA A 137 7.19 -1.68 -11.09
C ALA A 137 6.34 -1.17 -9.91
N TYR A 138 5.95 -2.04 -8.99
CA TYR A 138 5.12 -1.69 -7.83
C TYR A 138 5.83 -0.69 -6.89
N PHE A 139 7.04 -1.02 -6.44
CA PHE A 139 7.79 -0.13 -5.53
C PHE A 139 8.28 1.15 -6.23
N ARG A 140 8.30 1.15 -7.57
CA ARG A 140 8.52 2.35 -8.39
C ARG A 140 7.25 2.99 -8.91
N SER A 141 6.06 2.60 -8.44
CA SER A 141 4.71 2.99 -8.94
C SER A 141 4.66 4.30 -9.74
N TYR A 142 4.76 5.44 -9.07
CA TYR A 142 4.64 6.76 -9.70
C TYR A 142 5.97 7.29 -10.27
N GLY A 143 7.06 6.56 -10.08
CA GLY A 143 8.40 6.95 -10.49
C GLY A 143 8.76 8.34 -9.96
N ARG A 144 9.07 9.24 -10.90
CA ARG A 144 9.44 10.64 -10.60
C ARG A 144 8.29 11.47 -10.03
N ASP A 145 7.05 11.04 -10.24
CA ASP A 145 5.86 11.77 -9.80
C ASP A 145 5.43 11.44 -8.36
N THR A 146 6.17 10.57 -7.66
CA THR A 146 5.82 10.13 -6.29
C THR A 146 5.55 11.30 -5.34
N ALA A 147 6.41 12.32 -5.34
CA ALA A 147 6.22 13.50 -4.49
C ALA A 147 5.00 14.34 -4.91
N MET A 148 4.74 14.45 -6.21
CA MET A 148 3.58 15.17 -6.76
C MET A 148 2.27 14.46 -6.38
N MET A 149 2.24 13.12 -6.50
CA MET A 149 1.08 12.30 -6.14
C MET A 149 0.76 12.40 -4.65
N TRP A 150 1.79 12.36 -3.80
CA TRP A 150 1.64 12.58 -2.36
C TRP A 150 1.09 13.98 -2.04
N LYS A 151 1.65 15.02 -2.66
CA LYS A 151 1.16 16.40 -2.48
C LYS A 151 -0.30 16.54 -2.91
N SER A 152 -0.66 15.99 -4.06
CA SER A 152 -2.05 15.98 -4.56
C SER A 152 -2.99 15.26 -3.59
N PHE A 153 -2.56 14.14 -3.01
CA PHE A 153 -3.34 13.44 -1.99
C PHE A 153 -3.47 14.25 -0.69
N GLY A 154 -2.42 14.97 -0.28
CA GLY A 154 -2.49 15.91 0.85
C GLY A 154 -3.56 16.99 0.66
N THR A 155 -3.71 17.53 -0.56
CA THR A 155 -4.80 18.47 -0.89
C THR A 155 -6.18 17.82 -0.76
N MET A 156 -6.33 16.55 -1.15
CA MET A 156 -7.58 15.80 -0.99
C MET A 156 -7.95 15.60 0.48
N LEU A 157 -6.97 15.27 1.34
CA LEU A 157 -7.18 15.18 2.78
C LEU A 157 -7.56 16.54 3.39
N ALA A 158 -6.87 17.61 3.00
CA ALA A 158 -7.17 18.95 3.48
C ALA A 158 -8.60 19.39 3.11
N ALA A 159 -9.07 19.06 1.91
CA ALA A 159 -10.43 19.38 1.46
C ALA A 159 -11.51 18.55 2.19
N ALA A 160 -11.17 17.36 2.69
CA ALA A 160 -12.09 16.49 3.43
C ALA A 160 -12.03 16.70 4.96
N SER A 161 -11.12 17.54 5.44
CA SER A 161 -10.87 17.74 6.87
C SER A 161 -11.95 18.60 7.52
N SER A 162 -12.46 18.11 8.65
CA SER A 162 -13.46 18.78 9.49
C SER A 162 -13.49 18.11 10.87
N PRO A 163 -14.01 18.79 11.91
CA PRO A 163 -14.19 18.18 13.23
C PRO A 163 -14.99 16.86 13.19
N GLU A 164 -15.92 16.72 12.25
CA GLU A 164 -16.79 15.54 12.12
C GLU A 164 -16.13 14.38 11.36
N THR A 165 -15.11 14.65 10.53
CA THR A 165 -14.49 13.66 9.63
C THR A 165 -13.11 13.23 10.08
N ASP A 166 -12.34 14.09 10.73
CA ASP A 166 -10.93 13.86 11.01
C ASP A 166 -10.69 12.58 11.84
N ASP A 167 -11.45 12.40 12.92
CA ASP A 167 -11.32 11.22 13.80
C ASP A 167 -11.65 9.91 13.06
N LEU A 168 -12.64 9.95 12.16
CA LEU A 168 -13.03 8.80 11.34
C LEU A 168 -11.92 8.42 10.35
N ILE A 169 -11.27 9.43 9.76
CA ILE A 169 -10.15 9.25 8.82
C ILE A 169 -8.95 8.65 9.56
N VAL A 170 -8.57 9.21 10.72
CA VAL A 170 -7.45 8.72 11.54
C VAL A 170 -7.71 7.30 12.05
N ALA A 171 -8.91 7.02 12.54
CA ALA A 171 -9.28 5.67 12.99
C ALA A 171 -9.26 4.65 11.85
N SER A 172 -9.62 5.04 10.62
CA SER A 172 -9.51 4.16 9.45
C SER A 172 -8.07 3.90 9.04
N ALA A 173 -7.21 4.93 9.08
CA ALA A 173 -5.78 4.79 8.82
C ALA A 173 -5.13 3.80 9.82
N SER A 174 -5.44 3.94 11.11
CA SER A 174 -4.93 3.04 12.16
C SER A 174 -5.34 1.59 11.91
N ARG A 175 -6.62 1.34 11.64
CA ARG A 175 -7.13 0.00 11.28
C ARG A 175 -6.48 -0.56 10.01
N THR A 176 -6.13 0.31 9.07
CA THR A 176 -5.45 -0.11 7.84
C THR A 176 -4.01 -0.57 8.13
N PHE A 177 -3.30 0.11 9.02
CA PHE A 177 -2.00 -0.37 9.49
C PHE A 177 -2.12 -1.70 10.24
N ASP A 178 -3.13 -1.88 11.09
CA ASP A 178 -3.34 -3.17 11.79
C ASP A 178 -3.54 -4.33 10.81
N VAL A 179 -4.42 -4.16 9.82
CA VAL A 179 -4.66 -5.18 8.78
C VAL A 179 -3.40 -5.42 7.95
N MET A 180 -2.66 -4.38 7.58
CA MET A 180 -1.39 -4.54 6.84
C MET A 180 -0.32 -5.21 7.68
N HIS A 181 -0.25 -4.94 8.98
CA HIS A 181 0.67 -5.61 9.90
C HIS A 181 0.39 -7.11 9.93
N ASP A 182 -0.84 -7.48 10.28
CA ASP A 182 -1.22 -8.89 10.39
C ASP A 182 -1.02 -9.60 9.05
N TRP A 183 -1.43 -8.95 7.96
CA TRP A 183 -1.29 -9.53 6.63
C TRP A 183 0.12 -9.51 6.04
N LEU A 184 1.04 -8.63 6.39
CA LEU A 184 2.38 -8.60 5.76
C LEU A 184 3.45 -9.25 6.63
N CYS A 185 3.28 -9.16 7.95
CA CYS A 185 4.27 -9.58 8.93
C CYS A 185 4.05 -11.02 9.41
N GLU A 186 2.91 -11.64 9.10
CA GLU A 186 2.73 -13.08 9.26
C GLU A 186 3.88 -13.86 8.62
N VAL A 187 4.51 -14.70 9.44
CA VAL A 187 5.53 -15.65 9.00
C VAL A 187 4.78 -16.83 8.37
N PRO A 188 5.01 -17.15 7.08
CA PRO A 188 4.50 -18.39 6.50
C PRO A 188 5.07 -19.62 7.21
#